data_AF-A0A9Q3BM47-F1
#
_entry.id   AF-A0A9Q3BM47-F1
#
_cell.length_a   1.000
_cell.length_b   1.000
_cell.length_c   1.000
_cell.angle_alpha   90.00
_cell.angle_beta   90.00
_cell.angle_gamma   90.00
#
_symmetry.space_group_name_H-M   'P 1'
#
loop_
_entity.id
_entity.type
_entity.pdbx_description
1 polymer ?
#
loop_
_entity_poly.entity_id
_entity_poly.type
_entity_poly.pdbx_seq_one_letter_code
_entity_poly.pdbx_strand_id
1 'polypeptide(L)'
;MCGENGGKWKKYLPLVALADRISTKRTTGFSPYEVQFGKLPVLPIEIETRTFLAVELHTISTTEDILEARENQLEVKKQQKNLKNQGRTQLKIGAEERHTN
;
A
#
# COMPACT_ATOMS: atom_id res chain seq x y z
N MET A 1 2.88 -8.83 -15.17
CA MET A 1 3.48 -8.49 -16.48
C MET A 1 2.57 -9.05 -17.56
N CYS A 2 2.41 -8.39 -18.71
CA CYS A 2 1.70 -9.00 -19.84
C CYS A 2 2.23 -10.43 -20.00
N GLY A 3 1.39 -11.44 -19.78
CA GLY A 3 1.79 -12.83 -20.00
C GLY A 3 2.10 -13.06 -21.47
N GLU A 4 2.19 -14.32 -21.87
CA GLU A 4 2.46 -14.73 -23.27
C GLU A 4 1.51 -14.08 -24.29
N ASN A 5 0.33 -13.64 -23.86
CA ASN A 5 -0.61 -12.87 -24.67
C ASN A 5 -0.38 -11.35 -24.54
N GLY A 6 0.37 -10.79 -25.50
CA GLY A 6 0.67 -9.36 -25.62
C GLY A 6 -0.55 -8.44 -25.74
N GLY A 7 -1.75 -8.96 -26.02
CA GLY A 7 -2.98 -8.17 -26.21
C GLY A 7 -3.43 -7.34 -25.00
N LYS A 8 -2.93 -7.63 -23.79
CA LYS A 8 -3.30 -6.89 -22.57
C LYS A 8 -2.41 -5.67 -22.29
N TRP A 9 -1.44 -5.35 -23.15
CA TRP A 9 -0.46 -4.28 -22.90
C TRP A 9 -1.09 -2.92 -22.63
N LYS A 10 -2.16 -2.57 -23.37
CA LYS A 10 -2.89 -1.30 -23.17
C LYS A 10 -3.43 -1.14 -21.75
N LYS A 11 -3.83 -2.25 -21.11
CA LYS A 11 -4.34 -2.25 -19.73
C LYS A 11 -3.22 -2.07 -18.69
N TYR A 12 -2.05 -2.67 -18.94
CA TYR A 12 -0.92 -2.64 -18.00
C TYR A 12 0.01 -1.45 -18.20
N LEU A 13 0.01 -0.82 -19.37
CA LEU A 13 0.92 0.29 -19.70
C LEU A 13 0.83 1.44 -18.68
N PRO A 14 -0.35 1.93 -18.27
CA PRO A 14 -0.41 3.00 -17.27
C PRO A 14 0.17 2.58 -15.91
N LEU A 15 -0.05 1.32 -15.52
CA LEU A 15 0.46 0.79 -14.25
C LEU A 15 1.99 0.69 -14.26
N VAL A 16 2.56 0.20 -15.36
CA VAL A 16 4.02 0.08 -15.51
C VAL A 16 4.68 1.46 -15.62
N ALA A 17 4.08 2.38 -16.39
CA ALA A 17 4.58 3.75 -16.51
C ALA A 17 4.58 4.48 -15.15
N LEU A 18 3.52 4.29 -14.35
CA LEU A 18 3.48 4.82 -12.99
C LEU A 18 4.57 4.19 -12.14
N ALA A 19 4.69 2.86 -12.15
CA ALA A 19 5.69 2.13 -11.37
C ALA A 19 7.12 2.59 -11.71
N ASP A 20 7.42 2.82 -12.99
CA ASP A 20 8.72 3.31 -13.44
C ASP A 20 9.02 4.73 -12.92
N ARG A 21 8.00 5.60 -12.92
CA ARG A 21 8.12 7.00 -12.48
C ARG A 21 8.31 7.14 -10.97
N ILE A 22 7.75 6.22 -10.18
CA ILE A 22 7.87 6.24 -8.70
C ILE A 22 9.05 5.41 -8.19
N SER A 23 9.71 4.63 -9.06
CA SER A 23 10.85 3.80 -8.67
C SER A 23 12.15 4.60 -8.70
N THR A 24 12.95 4.44 -7.65
CA THR A 24 14.28 5.05 -7.55
C THR A 24 15.19 4.59 -8.69
N LYS A 25 15.82 5.53 -9.39
CA LYS A 25 16.80 5.21 -10.44
C LYS A 25 18.20 5.16 -9.86
N ARG A 26 19.01 4.20 -10.30
CA ARG A 26 20.41 4.04 -9.84
C ARG A 26 21.29 5.24 -10.17
N THR A 27 21.01 5.95 -11.25
CA THR A 27 21.84 7.07 -11.73
C THR A 27 21.72 8.31 -10.85
N THR A 28 20.51 8.62 -10.39
CA THR A 28 20.22 9.82 -9.57
C THR A 28 20.08 9.50 -8.09
N GLY A 29 19.79 8.25 -7.73
CA GLY A 29 19.41 7.89 -6.36
C GLY A 29 17.99 8.32 -5.96
N PHE A 30 17.24 8.92 -6.90
CA PHE A 30 15.87 9.41 -6.70
C PHE A 30 14.94 8.85 -7.77
N SER A 31 13.65 8.79 -7.49
CA SER A 31 12.63 8.50 -8.50
C SER A 31 12.41 9.72 -9.41
N PRO A 32 12.02 9.52 -10.68
CA PRO A 32 11.66 10.62 -11.57
C PRO A 32 10.56 11.53 -10.98
N TYR A 33 9.64 10.95 -10.21
CA TYR A 33 8.61 11.72 -9.50
C TYR A 33 9.22 12.67 -8.45
N GLU A 34 10.14 12.19 -7.63
CA GLU A 34 10.81 13.02 -6.62
C GLU A 34 11.62 14.15 -7.26
N VAL A 35 12.32 13.88 -8.36
CA VAL A 35 13.07 14.90 -9.09
C VAL A 35 12.13 15.98 -9.65
N GLN A 36 10.95 15.59 -10.14
CA GLN A 36 10.00 16.51 -10.76
C GLN A 36 9.22 17.36 -9.74
N PHE A 37 8.86 16.80 -8.59
CA PHE A 37 7.94 17.41 -7.63
C PHE A 37 8.56 17.72 -6.26
N GLY A 38 9.80 17.27 -6.00
CA GLY A 38 10.48 17.47 -4.72
C GLY A 38 9.84 16.73 -3.54
N LYS A 39 8.94 15.78 -3.78
CA LYS A 39 8.22 15.02 -2.75
C LYS A 39 8.02 13.57 -3.14
N LEU A 40 7.82 12.70 -2.14
CA LEU A 40 7.49 11.31 -2.37
C LEU A 40 6.12 11.16 -3.05
N PRO A 41 5.95 10.17 -3.94
CA PRO A 41 4.67 9.88 -4.56
C PRO A 41 3.71 9.28 -3.54
N VAL A 42 2.50 9.84 -3.43
CA VAL A 42 1.40 9.26 -2.64
C VAL A 42 0.62 8.30 -3.54
N LEU A 43 0.54 7.03 -3.17
CA LEU A 43 -0.17 6.01 -3.96
C LEU A 43 -1.66 5.94 -3.61
N PRO A 44 -2.54 5.45 -4.51
CA PRO A 44 -3.97 5.32 -4.22
C PRO A 44 -4.27 4.52 -2.94
N ILE A 45 -3.52 3.45 -2.70
CA ILE A 45 -3.63 2.62 -1.49
C ILE A 45 -3.26 3.39 -0.21
N GLU A 46 -2.37 4.37 -0.33
CA GLU A 46 -1.94 5.18 0.79
C GLU A 46 -3.02 6.15 1.24
N ILE A 47 -3.81 6.67 0.29
CA ILE A 47 -4.97 7.51 0.56
C ILE A 47 -6.05 6.69 1.27
N GLU A 48 -6.33 5.48 0.77
CA GLU A 48 -7.32 4.57 1.37
C GLU A 48 -6.93 4.14 2.79
N THR A 49 -5.66 3.79 3.00
CA THR A 49 -5.15 3.33 4.31
C THR A 49 -4.78 4.51 5.23
N ARG A 50 -4.79 5.74 4.71
CA ARG A 50 -4.25 6.95 5.35
C ARG A 50 -2.85 6.71 5.93
N THR A 51 -1.93 6.21 5.11
CA THR A 51 -0.54 5.95 5.54
C THR A 51 0.18 7.25 5.90
N PHE A 52 1.38 7.13 6.46
CA PHE A 52 2.20 8.26 6.88
C PHE A 52 2.35 9.35 5.79
N LEU A 53 2.50 8.95 4.52
CA LEU A 53 2.65 9.88 3.40
C LEU A 53 1.34 10.57 2.98
N ALA A 54 0.18 9.99 3.31
CA ALA A 54 -1.13 10.50 2.94
C ALA A 54 -1.81 11.32 4.03
N VAL A 55 -1.24 11.41 5.24
CA VAL A 55 -1.81 12.24 6.30
C VAL A 55 -1.57 13.71 6.01
N GLU A 56 -2.66 14.47 5.97
CA GLU A 56 -2.68 15.91 5.79
C GLU A 56 -2.21 16.62 7.06
N LEU A 57 -0.92 16.54 7.38
CA LEU A 57 -0.35 17.19 8.57
C LEU A 57 -0.53 18.72 8.56
N HIS A 58 -0.81 19.32 7.41
CA HIS A 58 -1.07 20.75 7.30
C HIS A 58 -2.44 21.17 7.85
N THR A 59 -3.38 20.24 8.03
CA THR A 59 -4.68 20.52 8.68
C THR A 59 -4.61 20.32 10.19
N ILE A 60 -3.47 19.83 10.69
CA ILE A 60 -3.26 19.51 12.10
C ILE A 60 -2.41 20.62 12.73
N SER A 61 -2.97 21.32 13.72
CA SER A 61 -2.28 22.46 14.33
C SER A 61 -1.61 22.14 15.66
N THR A 62 -1.96 21.04 16.31
CA THR A 62 -1.45 20.68 17.64
C THR A 62 -0.62 19.40 17.63
N THR A 63 0.32 19.31 18.56
CA THR A 63 1.14 18.10 18.73
C THR A 63 0.29 16.89 19.13
N GLU A 64 -0.77 17.11 19.91
CA GLU A 64 -1.69 16.07 20.38
C GLU A 64 -2.41 15.39 19.21
N ASP A 65 -2.97 16.17 18.29
CA ASP A 65 -3.61 15.68 17.07
C ASP A 65 -2.64 14.87 16.18
N ILE A 66 -1.36 15.28 16.11
CA ILE A 66 -0.34 14.54 15.36
C ILE A 66 -0.10 13.17 16.00
N LEU A 67 -0.05 13.11 17.32
CA LEU A 67 0.15 11.86 18.06
C LEU A 67 -1.05 10.93 17.90
N GLU A 68 -2.26 11.46 18.00
CA GLU A 68 -3.49 10.69 17.78
C GLU A 68 -3.56 10.14 16.35
N ALA A 69 -3.27 10.97 15.34
CA ALA A 69 -3.22 10.52 13.95
C ALA A 69 -2.20 9.38 13.75
N ARG A 70 -1.04 9.47 14.41
CA ARG A 70 0.00 8.43 14.35
C ARG A 70 -0.40 7.16 15.10
N GLU A 71 -1.08 7.27 16.23
CA GLU A 71 -1.60 6.13 16.97
C GLU A 71 -2.61 5.34 16.13
N ASN A 72 -3.57 6.05 15.51
CA ASN A 72 -4.57 5.45 14.63
C ASN A 72 -3.93 4.67 13.46
N GLN A 73 -2.88 5.20 12.84
CA GLN A 73 -2.13 4.50 11.78
C GLN A 73 -1.49 3.19 12.26
N LEU A 74 -0.95 3.18 13.48
CA LEU A 74 -0.34 1.99 14.07
C LEU A 74 -1.38 0.93 14.44
N GLU A 75 -2.61 1.34 14.77
CA GLU A 75 -3.70 0.42 15.06
C GLU A 75 -4.21 -0.31 13.81
N VAL A 76 -4.31 0.36 12.66
CA VAL A 76 -4.70 -0.28 11.39
C VAL A 76 -3.84 -1.51 11.09
N LYS A 77 -2.53 -1.44 11.39
CA LYS A 77 -1.60 -2.58 11.25
C LYS A 77 -1.99 -3.76 12.15
N LYS A 78 -2.49 -3.52 13.37
CA LYS A 78 -2.94 -4.58 14.29
C LYS A 78 -4.21 -5.25 13.76
N GLN A 79 -5.18 -4.47 13.30
CA GLN A 79 -6.43 -4.97 12.73
C GLN A 79 -6.19 -5.86 11.50
N GLN A 80 -5.29 -5.45 10.59
CA GLN A 80 -4.92 -6.28 9.44
C GLN A 80 -4.23 -7.60 9.83
N LYS A 81 -3.40 -7.62 10.88
CA LYS A 81 -2.80 -8.85 11.40
C LYS A 81 -3.86 -9.80 11.95
N ASN A 82 -4.82 -9.28 12.70
CA ASN A 82 -5.91 -10.07 13.29
C ASN A 82 -6.79 -10.69 12.21
N LEU A 83 -7.13 -9.94 11.16
CA LEU A 83 -7.95 -10.44 10.05
C LEU A 83 -7.24 -11.56 9.27
N LYS A 84 -5.93 -11.44 9.06
CA LYS A 84 -5.12 -12.51 8.44
C LYS A 84 -5.03 -13.77 9.30
N ASN A 85 -4.96 -13.60 10.62
CA ASN A 85 -4.93 -14.73 11.54
C ASN A 85 -6.30 -15.44 11.60
N GLN A 86 -7.40 -14.70 11.63
CA GLN A 86 -8.76 -15.26 11.59
C GLN A 86 -9.02 -16.03 10.29
N GLY A 87 -8.62 -15.48 9.14
CA GLY A 87 -8.72 -16.18 7.85
C GLY A 87 -7.90 -17.48 7.80
N ARG A 88 -6.71 -17.50 8.41
CA ARG A 88 -5.90 -18.72 8.55
C ARG A 88 -6.53 -19.76 9.47
N THR A 89 -7.15 -19.34 10.57
CA THR A 89 -7.86 -20.24 11.48
C THR A 89 -9.07 -20.87 10.79
N GLN A 90 -9.87 -20.10 10.04
CA GLN A 90 -11.01 -20.64 9.30
C GLN A 90 -10.61 -21.59 8.17
N LEU A 91 -9.50 -21.31 7.47
CA LEU A 91 -8.97 -22.23 6.46
C LEU A 91 -8.46 -23.56 7.05
N LYS A 92 -7.95 -23.55 8.28
CA LYS A 92 -7.53 -24.77 8.99
C LYS A 92 -8.72 -25.60 9.45
N ILE A 93 -9.72 -24.96 10.07
CA ILE A 93 -10.94 -25.64 10.52
C ILE A 93 -11.67 -26.29 9.34
N GLY A 94 -11.85 -25.55 8.23
CA GLY A 94 -12.47 -26.10 7.02
C GLY A 94 -11.60 -27.09 6.23
N ALA A 95 -10.33 -27.30 6.59
CA ALA A 95 -9.49 -28.38 6.04
C ALA A 95 -9.54 -29.63 6.93
N GLU A 96 -9.67 -29.45 8.24
CA GLU A 96 -9.85 -30.51 9.23
C GLU A 96 -11.22 -31.20 9.07
N GLU A 97 -12.29 -30.43 8.83
CA GLU A 97 -13.65 -30.93 8.58
C GLU A 97 -13.81 -31.69 7.26
N ARG A 98 -12.86 -31.55 6.32
CA ARG A 98 -12.85 -32.28 5.04
C ARG A 98 -12.11 -33.62 5.09
N HIS A 99 -11.44 -33.93 6.20
CA HIS A 99 -10.71 -35.19 6.39
C HIS A 99 -11.47 -36.21 7.26
N THR A 100 -12.55 -35.79 7.91
CA THR A 100 -13.36 -36.61 8.83
C THR A 100 -14.70 -37.08 8.24
N ASN A 101 -14.93 -36.88 6.94
CA ASN A 101 -16.15 -37.30 6.24
C ASN A 101 -15.82 -38.12 4.98
#